data_AF-A0A2I0TCU0-F1
#
_entry.id   AF-A0A2I0TCU0-F1
#
_cell.length_a   1.000
_cell.length_b   1.000
_cell.length_c   1.000
_cell.angle_alpha   90.00
_cell.angle_beta   90.00
_cell.angle_gamma   90.00
#
_symmetry.space_group_name_H-M   'P 1'
#
loop_
_entity.id
_entity.type
_entity.pdbx_description
1 polymer ?
#
loop_
_entity_poly.entity_id
_entity_poly.type
_entity_poly.pdbx_seq_one_letter_code
_entity_poly.pdbx_strand_id
1 'polypeptide(L)'
;MSLIGKTALDQNRHGGCLSNTTFSEKFGKPYLEESAFEALEKDFQEVINLLKGDKTLEKFRIEYEKLHAVMKKSHENEKRLMEKCRQLNAELVVNSSKIAALTKISKDDRGTISSMKAVKF
;
A
#
# COMPACT_ATOMS: atom_id res chain seq x y z
N MET A 1 10.88 38.24 -45.63
CA MET A 1 9.83 39.18 -45.16
C MET A 1 8.95 38.38 -44.21
N SER A 2 9.14 38.53 -42.89
CA SER A 2 8.39 39.46 -42.01
C SER A 2 6.96 38.94 -41.76
N LEU A 3 6.41 38.75 -40.55
CA LEU A 3 6.83 38.99 -39.16
C LEU A 3 5.71 38.36 -38.26
N ILE A 4 6.08 37.88 -37.07
CA ILE A 4 5.33 37.95 -35.78
C ILE A 4 4.01 37.19 -35.60
N GLY A 5 4.03 36.31 -34.59
CA GLY A 5 2.89 35.94 -33.75
C GLY A 5 3.37 35.26 -32.47
N LYS A 6 3.75 36.05 -31.46
CA LYS A 6 4.23 35.60 -30.15
C LYS A 6 3.09 35.06 -29.26
N THR A 7 3.50 34.22 -28.29
CA THR A 7 2.95 34.05 -26.93
C THR A 7 1.57 33.40 -26.72
N ALA A 8 1.58 32.22 -26.09
CA ALA A 8 1.15 32.10 -24.69
C ALA A 8 1.75 30.83 -24.06
N LEU A 9 2.60 31.05 -23.05
CA LEU A 9 2.91 30.06 -22.02
C LEU A 9 1.60 29.72 -21.30
N ASP A 10 1.15 28.47 -21.35
CA ASP A 10 0.33 27.93 -20.27
C ASP A 10 1.17 26.94 -19.47
N GLN A 11 1.93 27.51 -18.54
CA GLN A 11 2.50 26.79 -17.43
C GLN A 11 1.36 26.46 -16.45
N ASN A 12 0.70 25.32 -16.66
CA ASN A 12 -0.10 24.72 -15.58
C ASN A 12 -0.13 23.20 -15.64
N ARG A 13 1.06 22.59 -15.80
CA ARG A 13 1.29 21.22 -15.35
C ARG A 13 1.55 21.22 -13.85
N HIS A 14 0.52 21.34 -13.01
CA HIS A 14 0.51 20.79 -11.64
C HIS A 14 -0.93 20.66 -11.13
N GLY A 15 -1.55 19.57 -11.54
CA GLY A 15 -2.82 19.08 -10.98
C GLY A 15 -3.10 17.63 -11.40
N GLY A 16 -2.07 16.92 -11.88
CA GLY A 16 -2.19 15.50 -12.17
C GLY A 16 -2.39 14.77 -10.85
N CYS A 17 -3.60 14.28 -10.62
CA CYS A 17 -3.85 13.18 -9.72
C CYS A 17 -2.79 12.11 -10.00
N LEU A 18 -1.78 12.00 -9.13
CA LEU A 18 -0.85 10.90 -9.20
C LEU A 18 -1.68 9.65 -8.92
N SER A 19 -1.93 8.94 -10.00
CA SER A 19 -2.69 7.70 -10.08
C SER A 19 -2.20 6.71 -9.04
N ASN A 20 -3.01 6.46 -8.02
CA ASN A 20 -2.81 5.38 -7.03
C ASN A 20 -3.00 3.97 -7.63
N THR A 21 -3.21 3.84 -8.94
CA THR A 21 -3.36 2.56 -9.63
C THR A 21 -2.13 1.65 -9.46
N THR A 22 -0.94 2.20 -9.20
CA THR A 22 0.31 1.41 -9.13
C THR A 22 0.64 0.82 -7.76
N PHE A 23 0.06 1.33 -6.66
CA PHE A 23 0.45 0.86 -5.32
C PHE A 23 -0.31 -0.40 -4.89
N SER A 24 -1.54 -0.59 -5.38
CA SER A 24 -2.40 -1.72 -4.99
C SER A 24 -2.00 -3.05 -5.64
N GLU A 25 -1.27 -3.04 -6.75
CA GLU A 25 -0.96 -4.27 -7.53
C GLU A 25 0.24 -5.06 -6.99
N LYS A 26 1.06 -4.47 -6.11
CA LYS A 26 2.34 -5.05 -5.67
C LYS A 26 2.24 -5.95 -4.43
N PHE A 27 1.10 -5.94 -3.73
CA PHE A 27 0.90 -6.67 -2.48
C PHE A 27 -0.08 -7.81 -2.75
N GLY A 28 0.44 -9.04 -2.74
CA GLY A 28 -0.27 -10.25 -3.13
C GLY A 28 -1.66 -10.40 -2.51
N LYS A 29 -2.55 -11.08 -3.24
CA LYS A 29 -3.92 -11.36 -2.79
C LYS A 29 -3.84 -12.24 -1.53
N PRO A 30 -4.29 -11.79 -0.34
CA PRO A 30 -4.11 -12.51 0.94
C PRO A 30 -4.59 -13.97 0.92
N TYR A 31 -5.59 -14.26 0.09
CA TYR A 31 -6.17 -15.59 -0.08
C TYR A 31 -5.19 -16.62 -0.64
N LEU A 32 -4.29 -16.22 -1.55
CA LEU A 32 -3.31 -17.13 -2.13
C LEU A 32 -2.19 -17.46 -1.14
N GLU A 33 -1.85 -16.50 -0.28
CA GLU A 33 -0.81 -16.63 0.74
C GLU A 33 -1.26 -17.52 1.90
N GLU A 34 -2.53 -17.39 2.33
CA GLU A 34 -3.09 -18.25 3.38
C GLU A 34 -3.16 -19.72 2.95
N SER A 35 -3.62 -19.98 1.72
CA SER A 35 -3.70 -21.36 1.20
C SER A 35 -2.33 -22.02 1.06
N ALA A 36 -1.30 -21.26 0.68
CA ALA A 36 0.06 -21.77 0.62
C ALA A 36 0.62 -22.06 2.03
N PHE A 37 0.31 -21.21 3.00
CA PHE A 37 0.70 -21.41 4.40
C PHE A 37 0.02 -22.63 5.03
N GLU A 38 -1.28 -22.84 4.78
CA GLU A 38 -2.02 -24.02 5.24
C GLU A 38 -1.45 -25.34 4.67
N ALA A 39 -1.08 -25.35 3.38
CA ALA A 39 -0.43 -26.50 2.76
C ALA A 39 0.92 -26.80 3.44
N LEU A 40 1.72 -25.77 3.68
CA LEU A 40 3.01 -25.90 4.37
C LEU A 40 2.86 -26.41 5.82
N GLU A 41 1.79 -26.02 6.51
CA GLU A 41 1.49 -26.52 7.85
C GLU A 41 1.10 -27.99 7.86
N LYS A 42 0.35 -28.43 6.85
CA LYS A 42 0.04 -29.85 6.68
C LYS A 42 1.32 -30.66 6.44
N ASP A 43 2.17 -30.20 5.51
CA ASP A 43 3.45 -30.85 5.20
C ASP A 43 4.36 -30.91 6.43
N PHE A 44 4.39 -29.84 7.24
CA PHE A 44 5.12 -29.83 8.51
C PHE A 44 4.64 -30.93 9.46
N GLN A 45 3.33 -31.10 9.65
CA GLN A 45 2.80 -32.15 10.52
C GLN A 45 3.14 -33.56 10.01
N GLU A 46 3.09 -33.77 8.69
CA GLU A 46 3.48 -35.04 8.07
C GLU A 46 4.96 -35.36 8.37
N VAL A 47 5.85 -34.40 8.17
CA VAL A 47 7.29 -34.56 8.48
C VAL A 47 7.52 -34.82 9.97
N ILE A 48 6.87 -34.09 10.86
CA ILE A 48 6.99 -34.30 12.31
C ILE A 48 6.55 -35.71 12.72
N ASN A 49 5.46 -36.22 12.13
CA ASN A 49 4.96 -37.55 12.44
C ASN A 49 5.93 -38.64 11.95
N LEU A 50 6.59 -38.45 10.81
CA LEU A 50 7.65 -39.34 10.34
C LEU A 50 8.87 -39.33 11.28
N LEU A 51 9.26 -38.16 11.77
CA LEU A 51 10.45 -38.00 12.63
C LEU A 51 10.25 -38.51 14.07
N LYS A 52 9.02 -38.49 14.60
CA LYS A 52 8.72 -38.94 15.98
C LYS A 52 9.01 -40.42 16.23
N GLY A 53 9.03 -41.25 15.18
CA GLY A 53 9.27 -42.69 15.30
C GLY A 53 10.73 -43.09 15.52
N ASP A 54 11.69 -42.19 15.26
CA ASP A 54 13.11 -42.50 15.27
C ASP A 54 13.87 -41.64 16.29
N LYS A 55 14.36 -42.28 17.36
CA LYS A 55 15.14 -41.61 18.41
C LYS A 55 16.47 -41.04 17.92
N THR A 56 17.03 -41.56 16.82
CA THR A 56 18.28 -41.03 16.25
C THR A 56 18.06 -39.67 15.59
N LEU A 57 16.83 -39.34 15.20
CA LEU A 57 16.43 -38.09 14.55
C LEU A 57 15.89 -37.03 15.53
N GLU A 58 15.89 -37.31 16.83
CA GLU A 58 15.35 -36.41 17.87
C GLU A 58 15.93 -34.98 17.78
N LYS A 59 17.26 -34.87 17.63
CA LYS A 59 17.94 -33.57 17.52
C LYS A 59 17.49 -32.81 16.27
N PHE A 60 17.30 -33.52 15.15
CA PHE A 60 16.83 -32.90 13.91
C PHE A 60 15.38 -32.41 14.05
N ARG A 61 14.50 -33.22 14.67
CA ARG A 61 13.11 -32.83 14.95
C ARG A 61 13.06 -31.53 15.76
N ILE A 62 13.85 -31.43 16.82
CA ILE A 62 13.91 -30.23 17.67
C ILE A 62 14.32 -29.00 16.86
N GLU A 63 15.35 -29.09 16.02
CA GLU A 63 15.77 -27.95 15.19
C GLU A 63 14.74 -27.60 14.11
N TYR A 64 14.05 -28.60 13.54
CA TYR A 64 12.97 -28.38 12.58
C TYR A 64 11.75 -27.69 13.21
N GLU A 65 11.36 -28.09 14.43
CA GLU A 65 10.29 -27.44 15.21
C GLU A 65 10.66 -25.98 15.55
N LYS A 66 11.93 -25.70 15.87
CA LYS A 66 12.41 -24.31 16.08
C LYS A 66 12.31 -23.48 14.80
N LEU A 67 12.75 -24.03 13.67
CA LEU A 67 12.66 -23.36 12.37
C LEU A 67 11.20 -23.02 12.02
N HIS A 68 10.31 -23.99 12.21
CA HIS A 68 8.87 -23.80 12.02
C HIS A 68 8.29 -22.69 12.91
N ALA A 69 8.66 -22.66 14.19
CA ALA A 69 8.22 -21.59 15.10
C ALA A 69 8.67 -20.19 14.62
N VAL A 70 9.91 -20.06 14.11
CA VAL A 70 10.41 -18.81 13.55
C VAL A 70 9.65 -18.43 12.27
N MET A 71 9.43 -19.39 11.38
CA MET A 71 8.65 -19.19 10.15
C MET A 71 7.22 -18.75 10.44
N LYS A 72 6.50 -19.42 11.36
CA LYS A 72 5.14 -19.07 11.77
C LYS A 72 5.07 -17.65 12.33
N LYS A 73 6.02 -17.29 13.19
CA LYS A 73 6.15 -15.92 13.71
C LYS A 73 6.38 -14.90 12.59
N SER A 74 7.21 -15.22 11.59
CA SER A 74 7.46 -14.36 10.43
C SER A 74 6.18 -14.14 9.62
N HIS A 75 5.42 -15.21 9.34
CA HIS A 75 4.17 -15.13 8.60
C HIS A 75 3.12 -14.28 9.33
N GLU A 76 2.97 -14.43 10.65
CA GLU A 76 2.09 -13.54 11.41
C GLU A 76 2.53 -12.07 11.38
N ASN A 77 3.84 -11.82 11.40
CA ASN A 77 4.37 -10.46 11.31
C ASN A 77 4.09 -9.85 9.93
N GLU A 78 4.25 -10.62 8.87
CA GLU A 78 3.90 -10.22 7.50
C GLU A 78 2.41 -9.87 7.40
N LYS A 79 1.51 -10.72 7.92
CA LYS A 79 0.07 -10.42 7.98
C LYS A 79 -0.22 -9.10 8.70
N ARG A 80 0.41 -8.84 9.85
CA ARG A 80 0.26 -7.58 10.59
C ARG A 80 0.79 -6.38 9.80
N LEU A 81 1.93 -6.53 9.13
CA LEU A 81 2.54 -5.49 8.32
C LEU A 81 1.66 -5.13 7.12
N MET A 82 1.11 -6.16 6.45
CA MET A 82 0.19 -6.01 5.32
C MET A 82 -1.08 -5.26 5.71
N GLU A 83 -1.69 -5.60 6.85
CA GLU A 83 -2.84 -4.86 7.34
C GLU A 83 -2.49 -3.40 7.65
N LYS A 84 -1.29 -3.14 8.20
CA LYS A 84 -0.83 -1.78 8.46
C LYS A 84 -0.64 -0.99 7.16
N CYS A 85 -0.07 -1.60 6.12
CA CYS A 85 0.06 -0.98 4.80
C CYS A 85 -1.32 -0.64 4.21
N ARG A 86 -2.31 -1.54 4.33
CA ARG A 86 -3.68 -1.31 3.87
C ARG A 86 -4.33 -0.14 4.61
N GLN A 87 -4.17 -0.09 5.94
CA GLN A 87 -4.67 1.01 6.77
C GLN A 87 -4.07 2.35 6.35
N LEU A 88 -2.74 2.43 6.26
CA LEU A 88 -2.04 3.66 5.88
C LEU A 88 -2.42 4.13 4.48
N ASN A 89 -2.61 3.19 3.55
CA ASN A 89 -3.06 3.52 2.20
C ASN A 89 -4.49 4.08 2.19
N ALA A 90 -5.40 3.52 3.00
CA ALA A 90 -6.75 4.07 3.14
C ALA A 90 -6.73 5.49 3.74
N GLU A 91 -5.92 5.72 4.78
CA GLU A 91 -5.73 7.05 5.38
C GLU A 91 -5.14 8.06 4.37
N LEU A 92 -4.16 7.63 3.56
CA LEU A 92 -3.56 8.44 2.50
C LEU A 92 -4.60 8.88 1.46
N VAL A 93 -5.47 7.96 1.01
CA VAL A 93 -6.54 8.25 0.04
C VAL A 93 -7.54 9.26 0.60
N VAL A 94 -7.96 9.09 1.85
CA VAL A 94 -8.87 10.03 2.54
C VAL A 94 -8.22 11.40 2.66
N ASN A 95 -6.96 11.48 3.09
CA ASN A 95 -6.26 12.75 3.25
C ASN A 95 -6.04 13.45 1.89
N SER A 96 -5.72 12.70 0.84
CA SER A 96 -5.60 13.23 -0.51
C SER A 96 -6.91 13.84 -0.99
N SER A 97 -8.04 13.20 -0.69
CA SER A 97 -9.38 13.70 -1.00
C SER A 97 -9.71 14.99 -0.24
N LYS A 98 -9.33 15.07 1.05
CA LYS A 98 -9.46 16.29 1.87
C LYS A 98 -8.63 17.44 1.31
N ILE A 99 -7.37 17.18 0.92
CA ILE A 99 -6.48 18.19 0.32
C ILE A 99 -7.06 18.70 -1.00
N ALA A 100 -7.60 17.81 -1.85
CA ALA A 100 -8.24 18.19 -3.10
C ALA A 100 -9.45 19.11 -2.86
N ALA A 101 -10.29 18.79 -1.88
CA ALA A 101 -11.44 19.61 -1.50
C ALA A 101 -11.00 21.00 -0.97
N LEU A 102 -10.04 21.06 -0.05
CA LEU A 102 -9.50 22.31 0.49
C LEU A 102 -8.85 23.18 -0.59
N THR A 103 -8.15 22.56 -1.55
CA THR A 103 -7.55 23.26 -2.68
C THR A 103 -8.62 23.90 -3.57
N LYS A 104 -9.75 23.19 -3.80
CA LYS A 104 -10.87 23.74 -4.56
C LYS A 104 -11.49 24.93 -3.82
N ILE A 105 -11.82 24.78 -2.55
CA ILE A 105 -12.38 25.87 -1.71
C ILE A 105 -11.44 27.09 -1.74
N SER A 106 -10.14 26.88 -1.56
CA SER A 106 -9.15 27.97 -1.59
C SER A 106 -9.09 28.71 -2.94
N LYS A 107 -9.34 28.01 -4.06
CA LYS A 107 -9.42 28.63 -5.40
C LYS A 107 -10.71 29.43 -5.55
N ASP A 108 -11.84 28.85 -5.13
CA ASP A 108 -13.16 29.48 -5.21
C ASP A 108 -13.22 30.76 -4.34
N ASP A 109 -12.66 30.71 -3.12
CA ASP A 109 -12.54 31.86 -2.21
C ASP A 109 -11.69 32.99 -2.82
N ARG A 110 -10.55 32.64 -3.42
CA ARG A 110 -9.69 33.61 -4.10
C ARG A 110 -10.41 34.28 -5.27
N GLY A 111 -11.20 33.52 -6.01
CA GLY A 111 -12.06 34.03 -7.07
C GLY A 111 -13.07 35.05 -6.53
N THR A 112 -13.76 34.69 -5.46
CA THR A 112 -14.77 35.55 -4.79
C THR A 112 -14.15 36.84 -4.23
N ILE A 113 -13.01 36.76 -3.56
CA ILE A 113 -12.30 37.96 -3.06
C ILE A 113 -11.90 38.87 -4.23
N SER A 114 -11.44 38.29 -5.33
CA SER A 114 -11.05 39.06 -6.52
C SER A 114 -12.24 39.77 -7.15
N SER A 115 -13.40 39.11 -7.24
CA SER A 115 -14.63 39.74 -7.74
C SER A 115 -15.13 40.84 -6.82
N MET A 116 -15.07 40.66 -5.50
CA MET A 116 -15.47 41.69 -4.53
C MET A 116 -14.57 42.93 -4.61
N LYS A 117 -13.25 42.76 -4.80
CA LYS A 117 -12.32 43.89 -4.98
C LYS A 117 -12.55 44.69 -6.26
N ALA A 118 -13.10 44.05 -7.29
CA ALA A 118 -13.38 44.70 -8.58
C ALA A 118 -14.62 45.60 -8.54
N VAL A 119 -15.54 45.36 -7.59
CA VAL A 119 -16.66 46.26 -7.32
C VAL A 119 -16.14 47.47 -6.54
N LYS A 120 -15.65 48.48 -7.26
CA LYS A 120 -15.35 49.80 -6.71
C LYS A 120 -16.60 50.68 -6.78
N PHE A 121 -16.97 51.26 -5.64
CA PHE A 121 -17.89 52.40 -5.54
C PHE A 121 -17.16 53.71 -5.82
#